data_AF-A0A9W8GRZ0-F1
#
_entry.id   AF-A0A9W8GRZ0-F1
#
_cell.length_a   1.000
_cell.length_b   1.000
_cell.length_c   1.000
_cell.angle_alpha   90.00
_cell.angle_beta   90.00
_cell.angle_gamma   90.00
#
_symmetry.space_group_name_H-M   'P 1'
#
loop_
_entity.id
_entity.type
_entity.pdbx_description
1 polymer ?
#
loop_
_entity_poly.entity_id
_entity_poly.type
_entity_poly.pdbx_seq_one_letter_code
_entity_poly.pdbx_strand_id
1 'polypeptide(L)'
;MVLNELGARINGALQALSKEPVIDDKALDALLREICGALLESDVNVRLVQQLRVNVKKRVNMEELASSTNKRKVIQNSVFDELCSLVDPGIEPWQPRKGKQNIVMFVGLQGSGKTTSCTKLAAYYKHKGMKVGLVCADTFRAGAFDQLKQNASRAHIPYYGSYTEADPVQIATDGVAQFKKDKFDLIIVDTSGRHKQEVELFAEMEQIAAA
;
A
#
# COMPACT_ATOMS: atom_id res chain seq x y z
N MET A 1 6.67 -2.36 14.76
CA MET A 1 6.72 -3.59 15.59
C MET A 1 6.73 -4.82 14.71
N VAL A 2 5.72 -5.08 13.87
CA VAL A 2 5.66 -6.30 13.02
C VAL A 2 6.76 -6.39 11.94
N LEU A 3 6.98 -5.32 11.16
CA LEU A 3 8.01 -5.35 10.09
C LEU A 3 9.45 -5.50 10.61
N ASN A 4 9.72 -4.98 11.82
CA ASN A 4 11.04 -5.12 12.44
C ASN A 4 11.29 -6.57 12.84
N GLU A 5 10.26 -7.26 13.33
CA GLU A 5 10.34 -8.67 13.72
C GLU A 5 10.49 -9.59 12.51
N LEU A 6 9.69 -9.36 11.45
CA LEU A 6 9.85 -10.06 10.18
C LEU A 6 11.27 -9.90 9.61
N GLY A 7 11.77 -8.66 9.57
CA GLY A 7 13.13 -8.37 9.13
C GLY A 7 14.19 -9.05 10.00
N ALA A 8 14.00 -9.08 11.32
CA ALA A 8 14.90 -9.76 12.24
C ALA A 8 14.94 -11.28 12.01
N ARG A 9 13.79 -11.92 11.78
CA ARG A 9 13.71 -13.36 11.50
C ARG A 9 14.35 -13.73 10.16
N ILE A 10 14.08 -12.97 9.09
CA ILE A 10 14.69 -13.20 7.78
C ILE A 10 16.22 -13.03 7.87
N ASN A 11 16.69 -11.97 8.53
CA ASN A 11 18.13 -11.75 8.74
C ASN A 11 18.75 -12.85 9.59
N GLY A 12 18.06 -13.31 10.65
CA GLY A 12 18.50 -14.42 11.48
C GLY A 12 18.65 -15.72 10.69
N ALA A 13 17.70 -16.02 9.79
CA ALA A 13 17.75 -17.19 8.93
C ALA A 13 18.95 -17.15 7.96
N LEU A 14 19.21 -15.99 7.34
CA LEU A 14 20.37 -15.79 6.47
C LEU A 14 21.71 -15.86 7.22
N GLN A 15 21.74 -15.34 8.46
CA GLN A 15 22.93 -15.47 9.33
C GLN A 15 23.17 -16.91 9.76
N ALA A 16 22.12 -17.69 10.03
CA ALA A 16 22.25 -19.12 10.34
C ALA A 16 22.85 -19.88 9.15
N LEU A 17 22.34 -19.67 7.94
CA LEU A 17 22.91 -20.23 6.71
C LEU A 17 24.39 -19.84 6.53
N SER A 18 24.76 -18.62 6.91
CA SER A 18 26.14 -18.14 6.81
C SER A 18 27.10 -18.86 7.76
N LYS A 19 26.60 -19.34 8.90
CA LYS A 19 27.37 -20.12 9.89
C LYS A 19 27.43 -21.60 9.57
N GLU A 20 26.56 -22.09 8.69
CA GLU A 20 26.50 -23.50 8.33
C GLU A 20 27.78 -23.91 7.57
N PRO A 21 28.50 -24.95 8.02
CA PRO A 21 29.78 -25.34 7.42
C PRO A 21 29.61 -25.93 6.02
N VAL A 22 28.52 -26.66 5.79
CA VAL A 22 28.18 -27.29 4.51
C VAL A 22 26.84 -26.75 4.04
N ILE A 23 26.79 -26.31 2.78
CA ILE A 23 25.57 -25.80 2.15
C ILE A 23 25.00 -26.90 1.26
N ASP A 24 24.05 -27.65 1.82
CA ASP A 24 23.31 -28.73 1.16
C ASP A 24 21.80 -28.39 1.06
N ASP A 25 21.02 -29.31 0.49
CA ASP A 25 19.57 -29.15 0.37
C ASP A 25 18.87 -29.02 1.73
N LYS A 26 19.42 -29.65 2.79
CA LYS A 26 18.85 -29.54 4.15
C LYS A 26 19.03 -28.14 4.71
N ALA A 27 20.20 -27.54 4.50
CA ALA A 27 20.46 -26.15 4.89
C ALA A 27 19.54 -25.17 4.14
N LEU A 28 19.30 -25.41 2.84
CA LEU A 28 18.33 -24.62 2.06
C LEU A 28 16.89 -24.80 2.58
N ASP A 29 16.46 -26.03 2.87
CA ASP A 29 15.13 -26.29 3.39
C ASP A 29 14.89 -25.70 4.79
N ALA A 30 15.91 -25.73 5.66
CA ALA A 30 15.85 -25.10 6.97
C ALA A 30 15.71 -23.57 6.86
N LEU A 31 16.51 -22.93 5.99
CA LEU A 31 16.41 -21.51 5.69
C LEU A 31 15.01 -21.15 5.18
N LEU A 32 14.52 -21.86 4.16
CA LEU A 32 13.22 -21.60 3.57
C LEU A 32 12.08 -21.82 4.57
N ARG A 33 12.19 -22.82 5.45
CA ARG A 33 11.20 -23.06 6.50
C ARG A 33 11.10 -21.86 7.45
N GLU A 34 12.22 -21.31 7.88
CA GLU A 34 12.23 -20.16 8.80
C GLU A 34 11.67 -18.90 8.13
N ILE A 35 12.07 -18.62 6.89
CA ILE A 35 11.57 -17.47 6.12
C ILE A 35 10.07 -17.61 5.83
N CYS A 36 9.63 -18.78 5.37
CA CYS A 36 8.21 -19.05 5.11
C CYS A 36 7.38 -18.95 6.40
N GLY A 37 7.89 -19.45 7.53
CA GLY A 37 7.23 -19.32 8.83
C GLY A 37 7.04 -17.86 9.23
N ALA A 38 8.10 -17.05 9.11
CA ALA A 38 8.05 -15.62 9.40
C ALA A 38 7.06 -14.87 8.51
N LEU A 39 6.99 -15.20 7.21
CA LEU A 39 6.03 -14.60 6.27
C LEU A 39 4.58 -14.98 6.62
N LEU A 40 4.33 -16.25 6.98
CA LEU A 40 3.00 -16.73 7.36
C LEU A 40 2.51 -16.08 8.66
N GLU A 41 3.39 -15.94 9.66
CA GLU A 41 3.07 -15.23 10.90
C GLU A 41 2.83 -13.72 10.69
N SER A 42 3.31 -13.18 9.58
CA SER A 42 3.11 -11.78 9.17
C SER A 42 1.92 -11.60 8.23
N ASP A 43 0.95 -12.54 8.23
CA ASP A 43 -0.26 -12.53 7.40
C ASP A 43 -0.02 -12.52 5.87
N VAL A 44 1.14 -12.99 5.41
CA VAL A 44 1.38 -13.17 3.96
C VAL A 44 0.59 -14.37 3.46
N ASN A 45 -0.08 -14.21 2.31
CA ASN A 45 -0.93 -15.25 1.74
C ASN A 45 -0.16 -16.56 1.52
N VAL A 46 -0.71 -17.67 2.04
CA VAL A 46 -0.10 -19.01 1.97
C VAL A 46 0.30 -19.41 0.55
N ARG A 47 -0.50 -19.06 -0.46
CA ARG A 47 -0.21 -19.39 -1.87
C ARG A 47 1.04 -18.66 -2.37
N LEU A 48 1.22 -17.40 -1.98
CA LEU A 48 2.42 -16.62 -2.32
C LEU A 48 3.66 -17.19 -1.64
N VAL A 49 3.55 -17.57 -0.37
CA VAL A 49 4.65 -18.19 0.38
C VAL A 49 5.04 -19.54 -0.22
N GLN A 50 4.06 -20.36 -0.61
CA GLN A 50 4.31 -21.62 -1.31
C GLN A 50 5.00 -21.40 -2.66
N GLN A 51 4.53 -20.42 -3.44
CA GLN A 51 5.13 -20.07 -4.73
C GLN A 51 6.58 -19.60 -4.57
N LEU A 52 6.87 -18.73 -3.59
CA LEU A 52 8.23 -18.29 -3.26
C LEU A 52 9.14 -19.48 -2.97
N ARG A 53 8.69 -20.43 -2.14
CA ARG A 53 9.48 -21.62 -1.80
C ARG A 53 9.82 -22.45 -3.04
N VAL A 54 8.85 -22.68 -3.92
CA VAL A 54 9.04 -23.44 -5.16
C VAL A 54 10.00 -22.71 -6.11
N ASN A 55 9.84 -21.39 -6.26
CA ASN A 55 10.66 -20.58 -7.15
C ASN A 55 12.12 -20.52 -6.70
N VAL A 56 12.37 -20.32 -5.39
CA VAL A 56 13.73 -20.33 -4.86
C VAL A 56 14.38 -21.70 -5.05
N LYS A 57 13.68 -22.81 -4.74
CA LYS A 57 14.22 -24.17 -4.96
C LYS A 57 14.57 -24.44 -6.43
N LYS A 58 13.75 -23.96 -7.37
CA LYS A 58 14.03 -24.09 -8.80
C LYS A 58 15.28 -23.31 -9.24
N ARG A 59 15.49 -22.10 -8.68
CA ARG A 59 16.64 -21.24 -9.04
C ARG A 59 17.96 -21.71 -8.43
N VAL A 60 17.92 -22.27 -7.22
CA VAL A 60 19.12 -22.71 -6.48
C VAL A 60 19.39 -24.20 -6.70
N ASN A 61 19.27 -24.71 -7.94
CA ASN A 61 19.52 -26.12 -8.20
C ASN A 61 20.96 -26.49 -7.75
N MET A 62 21.09 -27.23 -6.65
CA MET A 62 22.37 -27.51 -5.99
C MET A 62 23.29 -28.39 -6.83
N GLU A 63 22.73 -29.17 -7.76
CA GLU A 63 23.46 -30.02 -8.69
C GLU A 63 24.06 -29.22 -9.85
N GLU A 64 23.41 -28.13 -10.26
CA GLU A 64 23.88 -27.23 -11.33
C GLU A 64 24.87 -26.18 -10.83
N LEU A 65 24.90 -25.93 -9.51
CA LEU A 65 25.83 -24.97 -8.91
C LEU A 65 27.26 -25.53 -8.92
N ALA A 66 28.09 -24.97 -9.80
CA ALA A 66 29.51 -25.29 -9.90
C ALA A 66 30.21 -25.21 -8.53
N SER A 67 31.17 -26.12 -8.30
CA SER A 67 31.90 -26.24 -7.04
C SER A 67 32.68 -24.98 -6.64
N SER A 68 33.04 -24.12 -7.61
CA SER A 68 33.72 -22.83 -7.40
C SER A 68 32.77 -21.67 -7.09
N THR A 69 31.45 -21.85 -7.21
CA THR A 69 30.47 -20.79 -6.98
C THR A 69 30.21 -20.62 -5.49
N ASN A 70 30.13 -19.36 -5.02
CA ASN A 70 29.71 -19.05 -3.67
C ASN A 70 28.20 -19.36 -3.50
N LYS A 71 27.90 -20.61 -3.14
CA LYS A 71 26.53 -21.12 -2.96
C LYS A 71 25.69 -20.25 -2.02
N ARG A 72 26.30 -19.73 -0.94
CA ARG A 72 25.62 -18.84 0.03
C ARG A 72 25.10 -17.58 -0.63
N LYS A 73 25.93 -16.92 -1.44
CA LYS A 73 25.56 -15.70 -2.15
C LYS A 73 24.46 -15.95 -3.18
N VAL A 74 24.51 -17.07 -3.89
CA VAL A 74 23.46 -17.45 -4.85
C VAL A 74 22.12 -17.67 -4.16
N ILE A 75 22.11 -18.38 -3.03
CA ILE A 75 20.89 -18.58 -2.22
C ILE A 75 20.34 -17.26 -1.74
N GLN A 76 21.19 -16.42 -1.14
CA GLN A 76 20.78 -15.12 -0.61
C GLN A 76 20.18 -14.23 -1.70
N ASN A 77 20.83 -14.13 -2.85
CA ASN A 77 20.31 -13.37 -3.99
C ASN A 77 19.00 -13.96 -4.48
N SER A 78 18.89 -15.28 -4.62
CA SER A 78 17.65 -15.93 -5.07
C SER A 78 16.48 -15.66 -4.14
N VAL A 79 16.69 -15.68 -2.83
CA VAL A 79 15.69 -15.32 -1.82
C VAL A 79 15.33 -13.84 -1.91
N PHE A 80 16.32 -12.96 -2.01
CA PHE A 80 16.11 -11.51 -2.10
C PHE A 80 15.31 -11.14 -3.36
N ASP A 81 15.71 -11.68 -4.51
CA ASP A 81 15.05 -11.43 -5.79
C ASP A 81 13.60 -11.92 -5.78
N GLU A 82 13.34 -13.07 -5.15
CA GLU A 82 11.98 -13.60 -5.03
C GLU A 82 11.12 -12.75 -4.07
N LEU A 83 11.68 -12.27 -2.96
CA LEU A 83 11.01 -11.33 -2.06
C LEU A 83 10.70 -10.00 -2.75
N CYS A 84 11.64 -9.47 -3.54
CA CYS A 84 11.42 -8.27 -4.36
C CYS A 84 10.33 -8.49 -5.40
N SER A 85 10.35 -9.64 -6.08
CA SER A 85 9.33 -10.00 -7.08
C SER A 85 7.93 -10.15 -6.49
N LEU A 86 7.78 -10.45 -5.19
CA LEU A 86 6.47 -10.50 -4.53
C LEU A 86 5.84 -9.12 -4.32
N VAL A 87 6.67 -8.08 -4.17
CA VAL A 87 6.21 -6.72 -3.85
C VAL A 87 6.29 -5.76 -5.04
N ASP A 88 7.00 -6.13 -6.10
CA ASP A 88 7.13 -5.33 -7.32
C ASP A 88 5.96 -5.61 -8.29
N PRO A 89 5.05 -4.64 -8.51
CA PRO A 89 3.96 -4.79 -9.47
C PRO A 89 4.42 -4.59 -10.93
N GLY A 90 5.66 -4.17 -11.19
CA GLY A 90 6.18 -3.88 -12.52
C GLY A 90 5.56 -2.65 -13.19
N ILE A 91 4.87 -1.80 -12.42
CA ILE A 91 4.18 -0.61 -12.90
C ILE A 91 4.62 0.60 -12.08
N GLU A 92 5.02 1.66 -12.77
CA GLU A 92 5.41 2.92 -12.14
C GLU A 92 4.19 3.59 -11.47
N PRO A 93 4.34 4.08 -10.22
CA PRO A 93 3.28 4.83 -9.56
C PRO A 93 2.90 6.09 -10.33
N TRP A 94 1.60 6.34 -10.47
CA TRP A 94 1.11 7.62 -10.99
C TRP A 94 1.60 8.79 -10.12
N GLN A 95 1.96 9.90 -10.77
CA GLN A 95 2.41 11.13 -10.10
C GLN A 95 1.58 12.33 -10.56
N PRO A 96 1.11 13.18 -9.61
CA PRO A 96 0.37 14.38 -9.96
C PRO A 96 1.29 15.42 -10.62
N ARG A 97 0.75 16.18 -11.58
CA ARG A 97 1.48 17.23 -12.29
C ARG A 97 1.12 18.61 -11.74
N LYS A 98 2.10 19.33 -11.20
CA LYS A 98 1.91 20.72 -10.73
C LYS A 98 1.45 21.64 -11.87
N GLY A 99 0.54 22.56 -11.59
CA GLY A 99 -0.06 23.46 -12.58
C GLY A 99 -1.17 22.81 -13.42
N LYS A 100 -1.45 21.52 -13.23
CA LYS A 100 -2.61 20.83 -13.80
C LYS A 100 -3.57 20.43 -12.68
N GLN A 101 -4.83 20.23 -13.03
CA GLN A 101 -5.83 19.69 -12.11
C GLN A 101 -5.64 18.17 -12.02
N ASN A 102 -5.27 17.69 -10.84
CA ASN A 102 -5.16 16.27 -10.53
C ASN A 102 -6.24 15.93 -9.50
N ILE A 103 -7.08 14.93 -9.79
CA ILE A 103 -8.16 14.49 -8.91
C ILE A 103 -7.86 13.06 -8.50
N VAL A 104 -7.83 12.80 -7.19
CA VAL A 104 -7.49 11.48 -6.62
C VAL A 104 -8.60 11.05 -5.68
N MET A 105 -9.26 9.95 -6.01
CA MET A 105 -10.25 9.33 -5.13
C MET A 105 -9.59 8.26 -4.26
N PHE A 106 -9.77 8.36 -2.95
CA PHE A 106 -9.33 7.34 -2.01
C PHE A 106 -10.42 6.29 -1.82
N VAL A 107 -10.03 5.03 -1.96
CA VAL A 107 -10.93 3.87 -1.90
C VAL A 107 -10.37 2.82 -0.96
N GLY A 108 -11.24 1.97 -0.41
CA GLY A 108 -10.83 0.85 0.42
C GLY A 108 -11.76 0.55 1.59
N LEU A 109 -11.50 -0.56 2.25
CA LEU A 109 -12.33 -1.11 3.32
C LEU A 109 -12.53 -0.13 4.49
N GLN A 110 -13.59 -0.35 5.27
CA GLN A 110 -13.78 0.37 6.53
C GLN A 110 -12.58 0.13 7.46
N GLY A 111 -12.12 1.20 8.13
CA GLY A 111 -10.98 1.13 9.04
C GLY A 111 -9.59 1.08 8.38
N SER A 112 -9.48 1.06 7.05
CA SER A 112 -8.17 1.01 6.34
C SER A 112 -7.33 2.29 6.45
N GLY A 113 -7.85 3.33 7.11
CA GLY A 113 -7.12 4.58 7.35
C GLY A 113 -7.27 5.65 6.25
N LYS A 114 -8.24 5.54 5.33
CA LYS A 114 -8.48 6.50 4.21
C LYS A 114 -8.38 7.97 4.62
N THR A 115 -9.25 8.46 5.49
CA THR A 115 -9.27 9.87 5.94
C THR A 115 -7.92 10.37 6.46
N THR A 116 -7.19 9.51 7.19
CA THR A 116 -5.85 9.84 7.70
C THR A 116 -4.83 9.90 6.57
N SER A 117 -4.87 8.92 5.66
CA SER A 117 -4.00 8.84 4.49
C SER A 117 -4.25 9.98 3.50
N CYS A 118 -5.50 10.39 3.28
CA CYS A 118 -5.84 11.58 2.49
C CYS A 118 -5.14 12.83 3.03
N THR A 119 -5.21 13.07 4.34
CA THR A 119 -4.57 14.24 4.95
C THR A 119 -3.04 14.14 4.86
N LYS A 120 -2.45 12.96 5.10
CA LYS A 120 -1.00 12.74 4.96
C LYS A 120 -0.52 13.00 3.54
N LEU A 121 -1.24 12.48 2.54
CA LEU A 121 -0.91 12.69 1.13
C LEU A 121 -1.04 14.17 0.74
N ALA A 122 -2.09 14.84 1.23
CA ALA A 122 -2.28 16.26 0.99
C ALA A 122 -1.16 17.10 1.61
N ALA A 123 -0.77 16.81 2.86
CA ALA A 123 0.33 17.48 3.53
C ALA A 123 1.65 17.27 2.78
N TYR A 124 1.92 16.04 2.33
CA TYR A 124 3.11 15.71 1.55
C TYR A 124 3.22 16.54 0.26
N TYR A 125 2.16 16.61 -0.55
CA TYR A 125 2.19 17.40 -1.79
C TYR A 125 2.12 18.91 -1.56
N LYS A 126 1.48 19.36 -0.47
CA LYS A 126 1.54 20.75 -0.04
C LYS A 126 2.98 21.17 0.30
N HIS A 127 3.74 20.32 1.00
CA HIS A 127 5.16 20.58 1.26
C HIS A 127 6.02 20.59 -0.01
N LYS A 128 5.59 19.89 -1.06
CA LYS A 128 6.18 19.99 -2.42
C LYS A 128 5.72 21.24 -3.20
N GLY A 129 4.98 22.14 -2.55
CA GLY A 129 4.54 23.42 -3.11
C GLY A 129 3.37 23.31 -4.08
N MET A 130 2.56 22.25 -3.99
CA MET A 130 1.29 22.15 -4.72
C MET A 130 0.15 22.77 -3.91
N LYS A 131 -0.83 23.35 -4.60
CA LYS A 131 -2.09 23.80 -3.98
C LYS A 131 -3.03 22.61 -3.85
N VAL A 132 -3.26 22.13 -2.62
CA VAL A 132 -4.00 20.88 -2.35
C VAL A 132 -5.29 21.15 -1.58
N GLY A 133 -6.38 20.49 -1.98
CA GLY A 133 -7.69 20.55 -1.32
C GLY A 133 -8.20 19.15 -0.99
N LEU A 134 -8.93 19.03 0.13
CA LEU A 134 -9.55 17.78 0.59
C LEU A 134 -11.07 17.86 0.44
N VAL A 135 -11.70 16.83 -0.09
CA VAL A 135 -13.17 16.70 -0.16
C VAL A 135 -13.57 15.50 0.69
N CYS A 136 -14.47 15.71 1.66
CA CYS A 136 -15.03 14.63 2.47
C CYS A 136 -16.36 14.18 1.89
N ALA A 137 -16.35 13.04 1.19
CA ALA A 137 -17.53 12.36 0.65
C ALA A 137 -17.86 11.08 1.47
N ASP A 138 -17.45 11.02 2.74
CA ASP A 138 -17.87 9.98 3.70
C ASP A 138 -19.10 10.48 4.46
N THR A 139 -20.29 10.25 3.90
CA THR A 139 -21.58 10.63 4.50
C THR A 139 -22.15 9.57 5.43
N PHE A 140 -21.59 8.35 5.41
CA PHE A 140 -22.11 7.21 6.18
C PHE A 140 -21.61 7.22 7.63
N ARG A 141 -20.33 7.55 7.84
CA ARG A 141 -19.72 7.46 9.17
C ARG A 141 -19.93 8.76 9.96
N ALA A 142 -20.57 8.64 11.11
CA ALA A 142 -20.74 9.75 12.05
C ALA A 142 -19.39 10.41 12.40
N GLY A 143 -19.32 11.73 12.27
CA GLY A 143 -18.11 12.51 12.56
C GLY A 143 -16.97 12.34 11.55
N ALA A 144 -17.20 11.71 10.39
CA ALA A 144 -16.18 11.60 9.35
C ALA A 144 -15.73 12.97 8.85
N PHE A 145 -16.68 13.87 8.58
CA PHE A 145 -16.37 15.23 8.19
C PHE A 145 -15.62 15.99 9.30
N ASP A 146 -16.03 15.86 10.56
CA ASP A 146 -15.33 16.48 11.68
C ASP A 146 -13.90 15.97 11.83
N GLN A 147 -13.67 14.66 11.65
CA GLN A 147 -12.33 14.10 11.66
C GLN A 147 -11.46 14.67 10.53
N LEU A 148 -11.97 14.69 9.30
CA LEU A 148 -11.24 15.26 8.16
C LEU A 148 -10.96 16.75 8.39
N LYS A 149 -11.96 17.50 8.86
CA LYS A 149 -11.86 18.92 9.20
C LYS A 149 -10.78 19.20 10.24
N GLN A 150 -10.73 18.43 11.33
CA GLN A 150 -9.71 18.58 12.36
C GLN A 150 -8.30 18.30 11.81
N ASN A 151 -8.16 17.21 11.05
CA ASN A 151 -6.89 16.83 10.44
C ASN A 151 -6.41 17.88 9.42
N ALA A 152 -7.29 18.32 8.54
CA ALA A 152 -7.03 19.32 7.52
C ALA A 152 -6.68 20.68 8.13
N SER A 153 -7.42 21.10 9.17
CA SER A 153 -7.17 22.37 9.87
C SER A 153 -5.79 22.37 10.54
N ARG A 154 -5.41 21.27 11.20
CA ARG A 154 -4.07 21.11 11.80
C ARG A 154 -2.94 21.15 10.77
N ALA A 155 -3.19 20.66 9.56
CA ALA A 155 -2.23 20.71 8.45
C ALA A 155 -2.33 22.00 7.61
N HIS A 156 -3.25 22.91 7.97
CA HIS A 156 -3.60 24.13 7.23
C HIS A 156 -3.96 23.84 5.76
N ILE A 157 -4.74 22.79 5.51
CA ILE A 157 -5.18 22.36 4.17
C ILE A 157 -6.65 22.74 4.00
N PRO A 158 -7.03 23.44 2.92
CA PRO A 158 -8.43 23.70 2.60
C PRO A 158 -9.23 22.39 2.46
N TYR A 159 -10.44 22.38 2.99
CA TYR A 159 -11.32 21.23 2.97
C TYR A 159 -12.74 21.61 2.56
N TYR A 160 -13.45 20.66 1.97
CA TYR A 160 -14.85 20.73 1.59
C TYR A 160 -15.59 19.51 2.15
N GLY A 161 -16.84 19.70 2.54
CA GLY A 161 -17.75 18.67 3.00
C GLY A 161 -19.04 19.30 3.51
N SER A 162 -20.01 18.45 3.86
CA SER A 162 -21.33 18.89 4.30
C SER A 162 -21.76 18.18 5.57
N TYR A 163 -22.49 18.90 6.43
CA TYR A 163 -23.16 18.33 7.60
C TYR A 163 -24.62 17.93 7.30
N THR A 164 -25.17 18.42 6.20
CA THR A 164 -26.61 18.29 5.87
C THR A 164 -26.85 17.52 4.59
N GLU A 165 -25.89 17.53 3.66
CA GLU A 165 -25.98 16.75 2.43
C GLU A 165 -25.63 15.29 2.72
N ALA A 166 -26.48 14.39 2.27
CA ALA A 166 -26.34 12.95 2.49
C ALA A 166 -25.79 12.25 1.24
N ASP A 167 -25.95 12.85 0.05
CA ASP A 167 -25.45 12.31 -1.21
C ASP A 167 -23.93 12.57 -1.37
N PRO A 168 -23.08 11.53 -1.33
CA PRO A 168 -21.64 11.71 -1.49
C PRO A 168 -21.24 12.07 -2.93
N VAL A 169 -22.05 11.76 -3.95
CA VAL A 169 -21.81 12.16 -5.34
C VAL A 169 -21.94 13.66 -5.48
N GLN A 170 -23.01 14.24 -4.91
CA GLN A 170 -23.23 15.68 -4.86
C GLN A 170 -22.06 16.39 -4.15
N ILE A 171 -21.67 15.92 -2.96
CA ILE A 171 -20.57 16.51 -2.18
C ILE A 171 -19.23 16.43 -2.93
N ALA A 172 -18.94 15.29 -3.56
CA ALA A 172 -17.74 15.11 -4.35
C ALA A 172 -17.70 16.07 -5.54
N THR A 173 -18.80 16.15 -6.29
CA THR A 173 -18.95 17.00 -7.47
C THR A 173 -18.77 18.47 -7.12
N ASP A 174 -19.48 18.95 -6.10
CA ASP A 174 -19.45 20.36 -5.68
C ASP A 174 -18.09 20.74 -5.09
N GLY A 175 -17.49 19.86 -4.28
CA GLY A 175 -16.16 20.06 -3.71
C GLY A 175 -15.06 20.11 -4.77
N VAL A 176 -15.11 19.20 -5.76
CA VAL A 176 -14.19 19.20 -6.90
C VAL A 176 -14.38 20.46 -7.74
N ALA A 177 -15.62 20.86 -8.05
CA ALA A 177 -15.92 22.05 -8.82
C ALA A 177 -15.39 23.32 -8.14
N GLN A 178 -15.59 23.45 -6.83
CA GLN A 178 -15.06 24.58 -6.04
C GLN A 178 -13.54 24.64 -6.12
N PHE A 179 -12.82 23.54 -5.86
CA PHE A 179 -11.36 23.54 -5.91
C PHE A 179 -10.81 23.71 -7.34
N LYS A 180 -11.52 23.22 -8.37
CA LYS A 180 -11.17 23.50 -9.78
C LYS A 180 -11.25 24.99 -10.09
N LYS A 181 -12.34 25.66 -9.67
CA LYS A 181 -12.55 27.11 -9.84
C LYS A 181 -11.44 27.91 -9.16
N ASP A 182 -11.04 27.47 -7.97
CA ASP A 182 -9.97 28.10 -7.19
C ASP A 182 -8.55 27.69 -7.66
N LYS A 183 -8.43 26.98 -8.78
CA LYS A 183 -7.16 26.56 -9.42
C LYS A 183 -6.25 25.75 -8.49
N PHE A 184 -6.81 24.77 -7.78
CA PHE A 184 -6.02 23.80 -7.03
C PHE A 184 -5.31 22.82 -7.96
N ASP A 185 -4.09 22.44 -7.62
CA ASP A 185 -3.29 21.48 -8.37
C ASP A 185 -3.71 20.03 -8.05
N LEU A 186 -4.05 19.74 -6.79
CA LEU A 186 -4.41 18.41 -6.34
C LEU A 186 -5.69 18.45 -5.49
N ILE A 187 -6.68 17.66 -5.88
CA ILE A 187 -7.94 17.51 -5.18
C ILE A 187 -8.02 16.05 -4.74
N ILE A 188 -8.12 15.82 -3.43
CA ILE A 188 -8.20 14.48 -2.87
C ILE A 188 -9.59 14.27 -2.29
N VAL A 189 -10.30 13.26 -2.80
CA VAL A 189 -11.64 12.89 -2.37
C VAL A 189 -11.53 11.70 -1.42
N ASP A 190 -11.93 11.91 -0.16
CA ASP A 190 -12.05 10.87 0.87
C ASP A 190 -13.45 10.29 0.80
N THR A 191 -13.55 9.00 0.46
CA THR A 191 -14.84 8.29 0.39
C THR A 191 -15.06 7.43 1.64
N SER A 192 -16.31 7.07 1.90
CA SER A 192 -16.66 6.10 2.94
C SER A 192 -15.94 4.75 2.74
N GLY A 193 -15.69 4.05 3.86
CA GLY A 193 -15.18 2.68 3.80
C GLY A 193 -16.27 1.68 3.47
N ARG A 194 -15.97 0.75 2.56
CA ARG A 194 -16.98 -0.14 1.97
C ARG A 194 -16.57 -1.60 2.08
N HIS A 195 -17.52 -2.48 2.37
CA HIS A 195 -17.27 -3.91 2.32
C HIS A 195 -17.46 -4.44 0.89
N LYS A 196 -16.72 -5.47 0.46
CA LYS A 196 -16.78 -6.00 -0.91
C LYS A 196 -18.17 -6.55 -1.32
N GLN A 197 -19.06 -6.76 -0.35
CA GLN A 197 -20.39 -7.35 -0.56
C GLN A 197 -21.48 -6.30 -0.78
N GLU A 198 -21.16 -5.01 -0.71
CA GLU A 198 -22.14 -3.92 -0.81
C GLU A 198 -22.22 -3.40 -2.26
N VAL A 199 -22.97 -4.09 -3.10
CA VAL A 199 -23.08 -3.81 -4.56
C VAL A 199 -23.57 -2.39 -4.86
N GLU A 200 -24.56 -1.92 -4.11
CA GLU A 200 -25.14 -0.56 -4.27
C GLU A 200 -24.10 0.54 -4.00
N LEU A 201 -23.20 0.28 -3.06
CA LEU A 201 -22.12 1.20 -2.71
C LEU A 201 -20.98 1.14 -3.76
N PHE A 202 -20.77 0.04 -4.50
CA PHE A 202 -19.83 0.08 -5.62
C PHE A 202 -20.34 0.98 -6.76
N ALA A 203 -21.64 0.93 -7.06
CA ALA A 203 -22.24 1.79 -8.07
C ALA A 203 -22.08 3.28 -7.74
N GLU A 204 -22.21 3.65 -6.47
CA GLU A 204 -21.99 5.03 -6.01
C GLU A 204 -20.52 5.48 -6.20
N MET A 205 -19.55 4.60 -5.99
CA MET A 205 -18.13 4.93 -6.27
C MET A 205 -17.88 5.15 -7.76
N GLU A 206 -18.52 4.35 -8.62
CA GLU A 206 -18.44 4.52 -10.08
C GLU A 206 -19.06 5.85 -10.51
N GLN A 207 -20.16 6.26 -9.88
CA GLN A 207 -20.78 7.57 -10.11
C GLN A 207 -19.86 8.71 -9.67
N ILE A 208 -19.24 8.62 -8.49
CA ILE A 208 -18.24 9.61 -8.02
C ILE A 208 -17.05 9.68 -8.99
N ALA A 209 -16.61 8.54 -9.52
CA ALA A 209 -15.49 8.49 -10.47
C ALA A 209 -15.85 9.06 -11.86
N ALA A 210 -17.12 9.02 -12.25
CA ALA A 210 -17.61 9.54 -13.53
C ALA A 210 -17.91 11.04 -13.53
N ALA A 211 -18.11 11.65 -12.35
CA ALA A 211 -18.39 13.07 -12.15
C ALA A 211 -17.13 13.95 -12.20
#